data_AF-A0A0Q7D7R2-F1
#
_entry.id   AF-A0A0Q7D7R2-F1
#
_cell.length_a   1.000
_cell.length_b   1.000
_cell.length_c   1.000
_cell.angle_alpha   90.00
_cell.angle_beta   90.00
_cell.angle_gamma   90.00
#
_symmetry.space_group_name_H-M   'P 1'
#
loop_
_entity.id
_entity.type
_entity.pdbx_description
1 polymer ?
#
loop_
_entity_poly.entity_id
_entity_poly.type
_entity_poly.pdbx_seq_one_letter_code
_entity_poly.pdbx_strand_id
1 'polypeptide(L)'
;MEPMGSNIDVHLGKRLRRRRRLLGLTQQQLAGACGVRFQQIQKYECGANRISAARLWQLSEALEVPVGYFYDGLADAAQREQALGEGPGEAGGEVLGSKETLDLIRAYYQLGERPRRRLLDLAKSLNGEHEAA
;
A
#
# COMPACT_ATOMS: atom_id res chain seq x y z
N MET A 1 10.50 18.42 -16.42
CA MET A 1 10.46 16.98 -16.74
C MET A 1 10.65 16.25 -15.42
N GLU A 2 9.55 15.88 -14.76
CA GLU A 2 9.62 15.28 -13.42
C GLU A 2 9.83 13.77 -13.52
N PRO A 3 10.93 13.21 -13.00
CA PRO A 3 10.89 11.84 -12.56
C PRO A 3 10.28 11.86 -11.16
N MET A 4 8.95 11.95 -11.08
CA MET A 4 8.25 11.50 -9.88
C MET A 4 8.53 10.01 -9.81
N GLY A 5 9.44 9.61 -8.91
CA GLY A 5 9.66 8.20 -8.60
C GLY A 5 8.30 7.53 -8.39
N SER A 6 8.15 6.29 -8.84
CA SER A 6 6.87 5.60 -8.68
C SER A 6 6.47 5.61 -7.20
N ASN A 7 5.18 5.57 -6.86
CA ASN A 7 4.72 5.55 -5.47
C ASN A 7 5.50 4.49 -4.64
N ILE A 8 5.82 3.36 -5.29
CA ILE A 8 6.70 2.30 -4.80
C ILE A 8 8.09 2.84 -4.41
N ASP A 9 8.81 3.52 -5.31
CA ASP A 9 10.15 4.05 -5.04
C ASP A 9 10.18 5.00 -3.84
N VAL A 10 9.18 5.87 -3.73
CA VAL A 10 9.03 6.80 -2.60
C VAL A 10 8.75 6.03 -1.31
N HIS A 11 7.90 5.00 -1.36
CA HIS A 11 7.62 4.14 -0.21
C HIS A 11 8.87 3.39 0.25
N LEU A 12 9.59 2.74 -0.67
CA LEU A 12 10.85 2.05 -0.40
C LEU A 12 11.86 3.00 0.26
N GLY A 13 12.01 4.21 -0.28
CA GLY A 13 12.88 5.26 0.27
C GLY A 13 12.52 5.68 1.70
N LYS A 14 11.22 5.82 2.01
CA LYS A 14 10.73 6.12 3.37
C LYS A 14 11.05 4.98 4.35
N ARG A 15 10.80 3.73 3.95
CA ARG A 15 11.10 2.53 4.77
C ARG A 15 12.59 2.41 5.06
N LEU A 16 13.42 2.61 4.03
CA LEU A 16 14.88 2.66 4.09
C LEU A 16 15.37 3.70 5.10
N ARG A 17 14.95 4.96 4.93
CA ARG A 17 15.32 6.07 5.81
C ARG A 17 14.93 5.83 7.26
N ARG A 18 13.72 5.30 7.48
CA ARG A 18 13.21 4.97 8.82
C ARG A 18 14.08 3.93 9.49
N ARG A 19 14.37 2.81 8.81
CA ARG A 19 15.17 1.72 9.40
C ARG A 19 16.60 2.16 9.69
N ARG A 20 17.24 2.86 8.75
CA ARG A 20 18.59 3.41 8.95
C ARG A 20 18.67 4.28 10.20
N ARG A 21 17.69 5.16 10.42
CA ARG A 21 17.62 6.04 11.60
C ARG A 21 17.44 5.27 12.90
N LEU A 22 16.62 4.21 12.90
CA LEU A 22 16.44 3.35 14.07
C LEU A 22 17.73 2.64 14.48
N LEU A 23 18.60 2.33 13.51
CA LEU A 23 19.93 1.76 13.76
C LEU A 23 21.00 2.82 14.08
N GLY A 24 20.64 4.11 14.13
CA GLY A 24 21.60 5.20 14.38
C GLY A 24 22.62 5.42 13.26
N LEU A 25 22.40 4.83 12.08
CA LEU A 25 23.35 4.88 10.97
C LEU A 25 23.24 6.20 10.19
N THR A 26 24.37 6.78 9.80
CA THR A 26 24.43 7.87 8.83
C THR A 26 24.27 7.35 7.40
N GLN A 27 23.93 8.22 6.45
CA GLN A 27 23.86 7.83 5.04
C GLN A 27 25.21 7.35 4.50
N GLN A 28 26.34 7.93 4.97
CA GLN A 28 27.68 7.49 4.60
C GLN A 28 28.00 6.09 5.11
N GLN A 29 27.62 5.78 6.36
CA GLN A 29 27.83 4.45 6.93
C GLN A 29 27.04 3.37 6.17
N LEU A 30 25.76 3.63 5.88
CA LEU A 30 24.95 2.71 5.09
C LEU A 30 25.48 2.55 3.66
N ALA A 31 25.93 3.65 3.05
CA ALA A 31 26.55 3.64 1.73
C ALA A 31 27.82 2.77 1.71
N GLY A 32 28.66 2.88 2.74
CA GLY A 32 29.84 2.04 2.93
C GLY A 32 29.49 0.56 3.04
N ALA A 33 28.50 0.20 3.86
CA ALA A 33 28.04 -1.18 4.02
C ALA A 33 27.50 -1.78 2.71
N CYS A 34 26.89 -0.96 1.86
CA CYS A 34 26.34 -1.39 0.56
C CYS A 34 27.31 -1.24 -0.61
N GLY A 35 28.52 -0.70 -0.41
CA GLY A 35 29.48 -0.43 -1.49
C GLY A 35 28.95 0.58 -2.53
N VAL A 36 28.21 1.59 -2.10
CA VAL A 36 27.70 2.67 -2.97
C VAL A 36 28.16 4.05 -2.50
N ARG A 37 27.98 5.07 -3.33
CA ARG A 37 28.22 6.47 -2.92
C ARG A 37 27.11 6.95 -2.00
N PHE A 38 27.43 7.84 -1.05
CA PHE A 38 26.45 8.41 -0.11
C PHE A 38 25.28 9.11 -0.83
N GLN A 39 25.57 9.80 -1.93
CA GLN A 39 24.55 10.47 -2.75
C GLN A 39 23.53 9.47 -3.31
N GLN A 40 23.94 8.23 -3.55
CA GLN A 40 23.04 7.19 -4.03
C GLN A 40 22.04 6.78 -2.94
N ILE A 41 22.49 6.62 -1.70
CA ILE A 41 21.60 6.38 -0.56
C ILE A 41 20.64 7.56 -0.38
N GLN A 42 21.10 8.80 -0.50
CA GLN A 42 20.22 9.97 -0.46
C GLN A 42 19.14 9.92 -1.56
N LYS A 43 19.52 9.58 -2.80
CA LYS A 43 18.58 9.45 -3.92
C LYS A 43 17.60 8.30 -3.75
N TYR A 44 18.01 7.21 -3.10
CA TYR A 44 17.11 6.12 -2.72
C TYR A 44 16.13 6.57 -1.64
N GLU A 45 16.60 7.26 -0.60
CA GLU A 45 15.74 7.72 0.50
C GLU A 45 14.68 8.75 0.09
N CYS A 46 14.95 9.57 -0.94
CA CYS A 46 13.96 10.48 -1.50
C CYS A 46 13.15 9.90 -2.66
N GLY A 47 13.40 8.63 -3.06
CA GLY A 47 12.69 7.99 -4.17
C GLY A 47 13.07 8.53 -5.56
N ALA A 48 14.09 9.40 -5.67
CA ALA A 48 14.54 9.96 -6.94
C ALA A 48 15.18 8.90 -7.85
N ASN A 49 15.79 7.86 -7.26
CA ASN A 49 16.35 6.73 -7.98
C ASN A 49 15.64 5.43 -7.63
N ARG A 50 15.30 4.65 -8.65
CA ARG A 50 14.82 3.27 -8.48
C ARG A 50 15.91 2.39 -7.87
N ILE A 51 15.48 1.50 -6.98
CA ILE A 51 16.34 0.50 -6.34
C ILE A 51 16.16 -0.82 -7.09
N SER A 52 17.25 -1.40 -7.62
CA SER A 52 17.18 -2.72 -8.25
C SER A 52 16.99 -3.82 -7.19
N ALA A 53 16.44 -4.97 -7.60
CA ALA A 53 16.24 -6.10 -6.69
C ALA A 53 17.53 -6.53 -5.97
N ALA A 54 18.64 -6.62 -6.71
CA ALA A 54 19.96 -6.94 -6.14
C ALA A 54 20.40 -5.91 -5.08
N ARG A 55 20.11 -4.62 -5.31
CA ARG A 55 20.44 -3.57 -4.34
C ARG A 55 19.53 -3.61 -3.12
N LEU A 56 18.24 -3.92 -3.32
CA LEU A 56 17.28 -4.05 -2.24
C LEU A 56 17.66 -5.20 -1.29
N TRP A 57 18.16 -6.31 -1.84
CA TRP A 57 18.75 -7.40 -1.05
C TRP A 57 19.96 -6.95 -0.21
N GLN A 58 20.92 -6.23 -0.82
CA GLN A 58 22.07 -5.74 -0.05
C GLN A 58 21.68 -4.75 1.05
N LEU A 59 20.67 -3.91 0.79
CA LEU A 59 20.11 -3.01 1.79
C LEU A 59 19.38 -3.78 2.91
N SER A 60 18.72 -4.90 2.60
CA SER A 60 18.05 -5.72 3.62
C SER A 60 19.07 -6.34 4.57
N GLU A 61 20.18 -6.87 4.03
CA GLU A 61 21.30 -7.40 4.81
C GLU A 61 21.94 -6.31 5.68
N ALA A 62 22.29 -5.16 5.10
CA ALA A 62 22.95 -4.07 5.82
C ALA A 62 22.07 -3.41 6.91
N LEU A 63 20.74 -3.59 6.83
CA LEU A 63 19.78 -3.04 7.79
C LEU A 63 19.18 -4.11 8.70
N GLU A 64 19.63 -5.36 8.58
CA GLU A 64 19.17 -6.51 9.37
C GLU A 64 17.64 -6.63 9.36
N VAL A 65 17.05 -6.63 8.17
CA VAL A 65 15.60 -6.81 7.96
C VAL A 65 15.34 -7.76 6.80
N PRO A 66 14.23 -8.50 6.79
CA PRO A 66 13.82 -9.25 5.60
C PRO A 66 13.49 -8.29 4.44
N VAL A 67 13.73 -8.68 3.19
CA VAL A 67 13.41 -7.86 2.00
C VAL A 67 11.95 -7.40 1.98
N GLY A 68 11.02 -8.23 2.48
CA GLY A 68 9.60 -7.89 2.61
C GLY A 68 9.34 -6.62 3.41
N TYR A 69 10.21 -6.27 4.37
CA TYR A 69 10.11 -5.06 5.18
C TYR A 69 9.97 -3.78 4.34
N PHE A 70 10.58 -3.72 3.16
CA PHE A 70 10.50 -2.52 2.34
C PHE A 70 9.12 -2.31 1.70
N TYR A 71 8.30 -3.34 1.63
CA TYR A 71 6.97 -3.31 0.99
C TYR A 71 5.81 -3.24 2.01
N ASP A 72 6.09 -3.33 3.31
CA ASP A 72 5.03 -3.27 4.33
C ASP A 72 4.28 -1.94 4.30
N GLY A 73 2.96 -2.00 4.16
CA GLY A 73 2.08 -0.83 4.09
C GLY A 73 2.05 -0.17 2.72
N LEU A 74 2.60 -0.81 1.68
CA LEU A 74 2.49 -0.34 0.31
C LEU A 74 1.05 -0.46 -0.23
N ALA A 75 0.32 -1.52 0.14
CA ALA A 75 -1.09 -1.69 -0.23
C ALA A 75 -1.98 -0.58 0.35
N ASP A 76 -1.81 -0.26 1.64
CA ASP A 76 -2.55 0.82 2.30
C ASP A 76 -2.22 2.19 1.69
N ALA A 77 -0.97 2.39 1.25
CA ALA A 77 -0.55 3.63 0.59
C ALA A 77 -1.20 3.77 -0.80
N ALA A 78 -1.28 2.68 -1.57
CA ALA A 78 -1.95 2.65 -2.86
C ALA A 78 -3.46 2.89 -2.73
N GLN A 79 -4.10 2.32 -1.71
CA GLN A 79 -5.52 2.55 -1.41
C GLN A 79 -5.81 4.00 -1.00
N ARG A 80 -4.93 4.62 -0.19
CA ARG A 80 -5.07 6.04 0.17
C ARG A 80 -4.85 6.97 -1.02
N GLU A 81 -3.93 6.64 -1.92
CA GLU A 81 -3.67 7.43 -3.13
C GLU A 81 -4.85 7.34 -4.12
N GLN A 82 -5.47 6.16 -4.27
CA GLN A 82 -6.72 6.01 -5.02
C GLN A 82 -7.86 6.85 -4.41
N ALA A 83 -8.01 6.82 -3.09
CA ALA A 83 -9.02 7.62 -2.38
C ALA A 83 -8.77 9.14 -2.42
N LEU A 84 -7.54 9.60 -2.71
CA LEU A 84 -7.16 11.01 -2.81
C LEU A 84 -7.08 11.52 -4.26
N GLY A 85 -6.89 10.61 -5.23
CA GLY A 85 -6.82 10.90 -6.67
C GLY A 85 -8.18 10.87 -7.37
N GLU A 86 -9.19 10.28 -6.75
CA GLU A 86 -10.59 10.44 -7.11
C GLU A 86 -11.12 11.74 -6.50
N GLY A 87 -11.03 12.85 -7.24
CA GLY A 87 -12.02 13.92 -7.08
C GLY A 87 -13.42 13.33 -7.28
N PRO A 88 -14.50 13.95 -6.74
CA PRO A 88 -15.82 13.34 -6.64
C PRO A 88 -16.38 12.99 -8.04
N GLY A 89 -16.05 11.80 -8.51
CA GLY A 89 -16.60 11.14 -9.67
C GLY A 89 -17.75 10.29 -9.17
N GLU A 90 -18.92 10.93 -9.17
CA GLU A 90 -20.26 10.39 -8.99
C GLU A 90 -20.38 8.97 -9.58
N ALA A 91 -20.61 7.97 -8.72
CA ALA A 91 -21.29 6.68 -8.96
C ALA A 91 -20.68 5.50 -8.17
N GLY A 92 -19.38 5.53 -7.81
CA GLY A 92 -18.72 4.41 -7.11
C GLY A 92 -18.53 4.60 -5.59
N GLY A 93 -18.29 5.85 -5.16
CA GLY A 93 -17.97 6.20 -3.78
C GLY A 93 -19.17 6.25 -2.83
N GLU A 94 -20.38 6.52 -3.35
CA GLU A 94 -21.58 6.61 -2.51
C GLU A 94 -22.02 5.25 -1.96
N VAL A 95 -21.82 4.16 -2.72
CA VAL A 95 -22.25 2.81 -2.30
C VAL A 95 -21.40 2.25 -1.16
N LEU A 96 -20.12 2.60 -1.08
CA LEU A 96 -19.19 2.10 -0.05
C LEU A 96 -18.91 3.12 1.08
N GLY A 97 -19.39 4.36 0.93
CA GLY A 97 -19.25 5.42 1.93
C GLY A 97 -20.33 5.40 3.01
N SER A 98 -21.45 4.72 2.79
CA SER A 98 -22.47 4.51 3.82
C SER A 98 -21.90 3.56 4.87
N LYS A 99 -21.82 4.04 6.12
CA LYS A 99 -21.46 3.24 7.31
C LYS A 99 -22.18 1.88 7.32
N GLU A 100 -23.43 1.88 6.85
CA GLU A 100 -24.27 0.71 6.67
C GLU A 100 -23.68 -0.35 5.74
N THR A 101 -23.12 0.02 4.59
CA THR A 101 -22.47 -0.93 3.67
C THR A 101 -21.23 -1.55 4.29
N LEU A 102 -20.42 -0.76 5.00
CA LEU A 102 -19.23 -1.27 5.68
C LEU A 102 -19.59 -2.21 6.83
N ASP A 103 -20.63 -1.88 7.60
CA ASP A 103 -21.12 -2.73 8.68
C ASP A 103 -21.71 -4.04 8.12
N LEU A 104 -22.40 -3.99 6.98
CA LEU A 104 -22.89 -5.18 6.26
C LEU A 104 -21.75 -6.07 5.76
N ILE A 105 -20.72 -5.50 5.13
CA ILE A 105 -19.55 -6.24 4.66
C ILE A 105 -18.83 -6.92 5.82
N ARG A 106 -18.65 -6.22 6.95
CA ARG A 106 -18.04 -6.78 8.16
C ARG A 106 -18.85 -7.93 8.73
N ALA A 107 -20.18 -7.76 8.84
CA ALA A 107 -21.08 -8.82 9.29
C ALA A 107 -21.06 -10.04 8.34
N TYR A 108 -21.00 -9.81 7.03
CA TYR A 108 -20.96 -10.88 6.02
C TYR A 108 -19.74 -11.81 6.19
N TYR A 109 -18.56 -11.25 6.45
CA TYR A 109 -17.34 -12.05 6.65
C TYR A 109 -17.33 -12.84 7.97
N GLN A 110 -18.10 -12.42 8.98
CA GLN A 110 -18.24 -13.15 10.25
C GLN A 110 -19.20 -14.35 10.16
N LEU A 111 -20.01 -14.42 9.12
CA LEU A 111 -20.93 -15.53 8.90
C LEU A 111 -20.22 -16.78 8.34
N GLY A 112 -20.78 -17.96 8.62
CA GLY A 112 -20.38 -19.21 7.98
C GLY A 112 -20.92 -19.33 6.54
N GLU A 113 -20.45 -20.34 5.80
CA GLU A 113 -20.73 -20.53 4.37
C GLU A 113 -22.22 -20.67 4.04
N ARG A 114 -22.97 -21.43 4.85
CA ARG A 114 -24.42 -21.63 4.66
C ARG A 114 -25.23 -20.32 4.85
N PRO A 115 -25.04 -19.54 5.94
CA PRO A 115 -25.68 -18.23 6.08
C PRO A 115 -25.34 -17.21 4.99
N ARG A 116 -24.08 -17.14 4.54
CA ARG A 116 -23.68 -16.20 3.46
C ARG A 116 -24.45 -16.43 2.17
N ARG A 117 -24.63 -17.70 1.79
CA ARG A 117 -25.37 -18.08 0.58
C ARG A 117 -26.84 -17.66 0.66
N ARG A 118 -27.48 -17.88 1.80
CA ARG A 118 -28.86 -17.42 2.05
C ARG A 118 -29.00 -15.89 2.01
N LEU A 119 -28.03 -15.17 2.56
CA LEU A 119 -28.01 -13.70 2.54
C LEU A 119 -27.88 -13.18 1.10
N LEU A 120 -27.01 -13.80 0.29
CA LEU A 120 -26.86 -13.48 -1.13
C LEU A 120 -28.13 -13.78 -1.93
N ASP A 121 -28.80 -14.90 -1.68
CA ASP A 121 -30.05 -15.25 -2.34
C ASP A 121 -31.16 -14.24 -1.99
N LEU A 122 -31.21 -13.79 -0.74
CA LEU A 122 -32.16 -12.77 -0.27
C LEU A 122 -31.87 -11.38 -0.86
N ALA A 123 -30.60 -10.98 -0.94
CA ALA A 123 -30.21 -9.72 -1.58
C ALA A 123 -30.59 -9.70 -3.07
N LYS A 124 -30.43 -10.84 -3.76
CA LYS A 124 -30.85 -11.00 -5.16
C LYS A 124 -32.37 -10.97 -5.33
N SER A 125 -33.12 -11.58 -4.42
CA SER A 125 -34.59 -11.54 -4.51
C SER A 125 -35.15 -10.13 -4.32
N LEU A 126 -34.51 -9.30 -3.48
CA LEU A 126 -34.92 -7.91 -3.27
C LEU A 126 -34.63 -7.01 -4.47
N ASN A 127 -33.66 -7.36 -5.32
CA ASN A 127 -33.32 -6.58 -6.52
C ASN A 127 -34.27 -6.83 -7.70
N GLY A 128 -35.09 -7.89 -7.64
CA GLY A 128 -36.04 -8.27 -8.69
C GLY A 128 -37.37 -7.49 -8.68
N GLU A 129 -37.65 -6.70 -7.64
CA GLU A 129 -38.90 -5.92 -7.54
C GLU A 129 -38.79 -4.49 -8.10
N HIS A 130 -37.58 -4.04 -8.48
CA HIS A 130 -37.33 -2.67 -8.93
C HIS A 130 -37.32 -2.47 -10.46
N GLU A 131 -37.49 -3.53 -11.25
CA GLU A 131 -37.45 -3.49 -12.73
C GLU A 131 -38.84 -3.51 -13.39
N ALA A 132 -39.92 -3.49 -12.60
CA ALA A 132 -41.31 -3.50 -13.09
C ALA A 132 -42.11 -2.30 -12.56
N ALA A 133 -41.75 -1.09 -12.97
CA ALA A 133 -42.61 0.09 -12.89
C ALA A 133 -42.24 1.11 -13.98
#